data_AF-A0A1L3LZ49-F1
#
_entry.id   AF-A0A1L3LZ49-F1
#
_cell.length_a   1.000
_cell.length_b   1.000
_cell.length_c   1.000
_cell.angle_alpha   90.00
_cell.angle_beta   90.00
_cell.angle_gamma   90.00
#
_symmetry.space_group_name_H-M   'P 1'
#
loop_
_entity.id
_entity.type
_entity.pdbx_description
1 polymer ?
#
loop_
_entity_poly.entity_id
_entity_poly.type
_entity_poly.pdbx_seq_one_letter_code
_entity_poly.pdbx_strand_id
1 'polypeptide(L)'
;MDLAKLARFLETASAADRKLDILIGMQIGYERHLAVDADHAQPLQAKWRKPNGDIGKMPGFTESVDAAWEFVTLFCPDASQIGVTFDEHGRGSADVDGQKALQYATPALALCAAALRSKLYDK
;
A
#
# COMPACT_ATOMS: atom_id res chain seq x y z
N MET A 1 -1.14 13.38 -1.56
CA MET A 1 0.34 13.39 -1.52
C MET A 1 0.82 13.08 -2.92
N ASP A 2 1.98 13.61 -3.32
CA ASP A 2 2.59 13.30 -4.63
C ASP A 2 3.05 11.82 -4.71
N LEU A 3 2.80 11.17 -5.86
CA LEU A 3 3.11 9.75 -6.09
C LEU A 3 4.61 9.49 -6.14
N ALA A 4 5.39 10.40 -6.74
CA ALA A 4 6.85 10.25 -6.82
C ALA A 4 7.49 10.31 -5.42
N LYS A 5 6.96 11.18 -4.55
CA LYS A 5 7.35 11.22 -3.14
C LYS A 5 6.98 9.96 -2.39
N LEU A 6 5.78 9.40 -2.61
CA LEU A 6 5.38 8.13 -2.00
C LEU A 6 6.32 6.99 -2.41
N ALA A 7 6.57 6.84 -3.72
CA ALA A 7 7.46 5.80 -4.24
C ALA A 7 8.86 5.86 -3.61
N ARG A 8 9.44 7.06 -3.47
CA ARG A 8 10.73 7.25 -2.77
C ARG A 8 10.69 6.81 -1.30
N PHE A 9 9.58 7.02 -0.60
CA PHE A 9 9.46 6.55 0.78
C PHE A 9 9.43 5.03 0.85
N LEU A 10 8.73 4.35 -0.07
CA LEU A 10 8.74 2.89 -0.16
C LEU A 10 10.15 2.36 -0.47
N GLU A 11 10.89 3.02 -1.37
CA GLU A 11 12.27 2.63 -1.73
C GLU A 11 13.23 2.67 -0.54
N THR A 12 13.00 3.56 0.43
CA THR A 12 13.82 3.70 1.64
C THR A 12 13.31 2.88 2.83
N ALA A 13 12.17 2.21 2.71
CA ALA A 13 11.56 1.48 3.81
C ALA A 13 12.31 0.18 4.10
N SER A 14 12.80 0.05 5.34
CA SER A 14 13.54 -1.14 5.80
C SER A 14 12.64 -2.22 6.43
N ALA A 15 11.34 -1.95 6.56
CA ALA A 15 10.33 -2.86 7.10
C ALA A 15 8.92 -2.37 6.70
N ALA A 16 7.89 -3.15 6.99
CA ALA A 16 6.50 -2.69 6.92
C ALA A 16 6.31 -1.42 7.78
N ASP A 17 5.56 -0.46 7.27
CA ASP A 17 5.39 0.85 7.91
C ASP A 17 3.93 1.30 7.83
N ARG A 18 3.33 1.49 9.01
CA ARG A 18 1.94 1.90 9.15
C ARG A 18 1.63 3.27 8.57
N LYS A 19 2.59 4.19 8.58
CA LYS A 19 2.44 5.51 7.95
C LYS A 19 2.40 5.36 6.44
N LEU A 20 3.19 4.45 5.87
CA LEU A 20 3.13 4.15 4.43
C LEU A 20 1.81 3.50 4.05
N ASP A 21 1.28 2.57 4.85
CA ASP A 21 -0.04 1.98 4.59
C ASP A 21 -1.13 3.06 4.46
N ILE A 22 -1.10 4.06 5.36
CA ILE A 22 -2.06 5.16 5.32
C ILE A 22 -1.92 5.94 4.01
N LEU A 23 -0.69 6.27 3.63
CA LEU A 23 -0.42 7.05 2.42
C LEU A 23 -0.80 6.29 1.14
N ILE A 24 -0.63 4.97 1.14
CA ILE A 24 -1.05 4.04 0.09
C ILE A 24 -2.58 3.97 0.02
N GLY A 25 -3.25 3.71 1.14
CA GLY A 25 -4.72 3.63 1.19
C GLY A 25 -5.40 4.91 0.72
N MET A 26 -4.81 6.07 1.04
CA MET A 26 -5.31 7.35 0.53
C MET A 26 -5.25 7.47 -1.00
N GLN A 27 -4.38 6.73 -1.69
CA GLN A 27 -4.33 6.73 -3.16
C GLN A 27 -5.51 6.00 -3.80
N ILE A 28 -6.12 5.05 -3.07
CA ILE A 28 -7.27 4.26 -3.54
C ILE A 28 -8.58 4.66 -2.87
N GLY A 29 -8.63 5.83 -2.21
CA GLY A 29 -9.86 6.42 -1.70
C GLY A 29 -10.19 6.10 -0.24
N TYR A 30 -9.22 5.62 0.56
CA TYR A 30 -9.44 5.57 2.01
C TYR A 30 -9.45 6.97 2.62
N GLU A 31 -10.48 7.25 3.40
CA GLU A 31 -10.65 8.53 4.09
C GLU A 31 -10.54 8.36 5.60
N ARG A 32 -9.93 9.34 6.26
CA ARG A 32 -9.82 9.34 7.72
C ARG A 32 -11.20 9.54 8.34
N HIS A 33 -11.66 8.56 9.12
CA HIS A 33 -12.90 8.67 9.87
C HIS A 33 -12.59 8.85 11.36
N LEU A 34 -12.64 10.09 11.82
CA LEU A 34 -12.59 10.38 13.25
C LEU A 34 -13.94 9.98 13.85
N ALA A 35 -14.02 8.77 14.40
CA ALA A 35 -15.12 8.47 15.31
C ALA A 35 -14.94 9.39 16.53
N VAL A 36 -15.89 10.29 16.76
CA VAL A 36 -15.92 11.08 17.98
C VAL A 36 -16.55 10.16 19.03
N ASP A 37 -15.74 9.65 19.95
CA ASP A 37 -16.29 8.94 21.10
C ASP A 37 -16.82 9.99 22.08
N ALA A 38 -18.13 10.00 22.30
CA ALA A 38 -18.77 11.00 23.13
C ALA A 38 -18.46 10.81 24.62
N ASP A 39 -17.82 9.69 25.02
CA ASP A 39 -17.87 9.28 26.42
C ASP A 39 -16.58 8.75 27.06
N HIS A 40 -15.53 8.26 26.35
CA HIS A 40 -14.48 7.48 27.04
C HIS A 40 -13.01 7.87 26.75
N ALA A 41 -12.22 7.84 27.83
CA ALA A 41 -10.81 8.20 27.98
C ALA A 41 -9.81 7.14 27.45
N GLN A 42 -9.99 6.64 26.22
CA GLN A 42 -8.98 5.83 25.54
C GLN A 42 -8.66 6.42 24.15
N PRO A 43 -7.41 6.29 23.66
CA PRO A 43 -7.07 6.74 22.32
C PRO A 43 -7.85 5.90 21.31
N LEU A 44 -8.82 6.52 20.64
CA LEU A 44 -9.58 5.95 19.54
C LEU A 44 -8.62 5.29 18.54
N GLN A 45 -8.76 3.98 18.33
CA GLN A 45 -8.16 3.35 17.15
C GLN A 45 -8.68 4.09 15.93
N ALA A 46 -7.77 4.65 15.11
CA ALA A 46 -8.15 5.38 13.92
C ALA A 46 -8.98 4.47 13.00
N LYS A 47 -10.27 4.79 12.89
CA LYS A 47 -11.17 4.16 11.91
C LYS A 47 -10.99 4.86 10.57
N TRP A 48 -11.09 4.10 9.50
CA TRP A 48 -10.97 4.58 8.13
C TRP A 48 -12.25 4.23 7.39
N ARG A 49 -12.77 5.18 6.64
CA ARG A 49 -13.81 4.90 5.66
C ARG A 49 -13.12 4.32 4.42
N LYS A 50 -13.52 3.11 4.07
CA LYS A 50 -13.07 2.38 2.88
C LYS A 50 -13.74 2.97 1.63
N PRO A 51 -13.20 2.69 0.42
CA PRO A 51 -13.79 3.16 -0.84
C PRO A 51 -15.22 2.69 -1.08
N ASN A 52 -15.59 1.52 -0.54
CA ASN A 52 -16.95 0.98 -0.61
C ASN A 52 -17.92 1.59 0.41
N GLY A 53 -17.48 2.57 1.21
CA GLY A 53 -18.28 3.24 2.25
C GLY A 53 -18.21 2.61 3.64
N ASP A 54 -17.69 1.38 3.77
CA ASP A 54 -17.58 0.71 5.06
C ASP A 54 -16.56 1.40 5.98
N ILE A 55 -16.78 1.30 7.28
CA ILE A 55 -15.83 1.80 8.28
C ILE A 55 -15.02 0.61 8.82
N GLY A 56 -13.69 0.71 8.75
CA GLY A 56 -12.81 -0.36 9.21
C GLY A 56 -11.40 0.12 9.56
N LYS A 57 -10.50 -0.85 9.75
CA LYS A 57 -9.07 -0.57 9.91
C LYS A 57 -8.44 -0.37 8.53
N MET A 58 -7.41 0.46 8.47
CA MET A 58 -6.55 0.54 7.28
C MET A 58 -5.85 -0.83 7.09
N PRO A 59 -5.86 -1.44 5.89
CA PRO A 59 -5.10 -2.66 5.63
C PRO A 59 -3.59 -2.47 5.83
N GLY A 60 -2.87 -3.55 6.10
CA GLY A 60 -1.40 -3.53 6.20
C GLY A 60 -0.76 -3.68 4.83
N PHE A 61 -0.90 -2.68 3.95
CA PHE A 61 -0.44 -2.75 2.56
C PHE A 61 1.05 -3.04 2.39
N THR A 62 1.88 -2.63 3.36
CA THR A 62 3.33 -2.86 3.35
C THR A 62 3.75 -4.15 4.05
N GLU A 63 2.81 -4.88 4.66
CA GLU A 63 3.05 -6.12 5.42
C GLU A 63 2.41 -7.34 4.75
N SER A 64 1.14 -7.24 4.36
CA SER A 64 0.33 -8.32 3.81
C SER A 64 0.32 -8.29 2.29
N VAL A 65 0.70 -9.40 1.67
CA VAL A 65 0.63 -9.57 0.21
C VAL A 65 -0.80 -9.48 -0.31
N ASP A 66 -1.78 -10.01 0.43
CA ASP A 66 -3.20 -9.92 0.06
C ASP A 66 -3.69 -8.47 0.05
N ALA A 67 -3.33 -7.70 1.08
CA ALA A 67 -3.65 -6.27 1.12
C ALA A 67 -2.95 -5.50 -0.01
N ALA A 68 -1.66 -5.79 -0.24
CA ALA A 68 -0.92 -5.19 -1.35
C ALA A 68 -1.55 -5.52 -2.70
N TRP A 69 -2.02 -6.75 -2.89
CA TRP A 69 -2.73 -7.18 -4.09
C TRP A 69 -4.05 -6.42 -4.29
N GLU A 70 -4.83 -6.24 -3.23
CA GLU A 70 -6.03 -5.38 -3.26
C GLU A 70 -5.66 -3.94 -3.69
N PHE A 71 -4.57 -3.38 -3.15
CA PHE A 71 -4.07 -2.08 -3.60
C PHE A 71 -3.72 -2.07 -5.09
N VAL A 72 -2.94 -3.04 -5.58
CA VAL A 72 -2.55 -3.08 -7.00
C VAL A 72 -3.77 -3.18 -7.91
N THR A 73 -4.74 -4.04 -7.59
CA THR A 73 -5.95 -4.23 -8.41
C THR A 73 -6.84 -2.99 -8.46
N LEU A 74 -6.93 -2.24 -7.37
CA LEU A 74 -7.68 -0.98 -7.33
C LEU A 74 -6.92 0.19 -7.98
N PHE A 75 -5.60 0.24 -7.81
CA PHE A 75 -4.76 1.34 -8.27
C PHE A 75 -4.34 1.20 -9.74
N CYS A 76 -4.18 -0.04 -10.21
CA CYS A 76 -3.82 -0.39 -11.59
C CYS A 76 -4.85 -1.36 -12.17
N PRO A 77 -6.10 -0.92 -12.41
CA PRO A 77 -7.18 -1.81 -12.86
C PRO A 77 -6.92 -2.43 -14.24
N ASP A 78 -6.13 -1.76 -15.09
CA ASP A 78 -5.79 -2.22 -16.43
C ASP A 78 -4.52 -3.09 -16.47
N ALA A 79 -3.92 -3.36 -15.30
CA ALA A 79 -2.67 -4.11 -15.27
C ALA A 79 -2.86 -5.55 -15.71
N SER A 80 -2.03 -5.99 -16.65
CA SER A 80 -2.19 -7.29 -17.31
C SER A 80 -1.26 -8.37 -16.74
N GLN A 81 -0.10 -7.97 -16.25
CA GLN A 81 0.93 -8.84 -15.70
C GLN A 81 1.35 -8.32 -14.33
N ILE A 82 1.11 -9.13 -13.30
CA ILE A 82 1.53 -8.82 -11.93
C ILE A 82 2.23 -10.06 -11.38
N GLY A 83 3.43 -9.87 -10.85
CA GLY A 83 4.21 -10.93 -10.22
C GLY A 83 4.83 -10.44 -8.92
N VAL A 84 4.90 -11.34 -7.94
CA VAL A 84 5.64 -11.14 -6.70
C VAL A 84 6.49 -12.36 -6.41
N THR A 85 7.73 -12.15 -6.03
CA THR A 85 8.67 -13.18 -5.59
C THR A 85 9.31 -12.76 -4.28
N PHE A 86 9.81 -13.74 -3.52
CA PHE A 86 10.50 -13.48 -2.28
C PHE A 86 11.67 -14.43 -2.09
N ASP A 87 12.71 -13.95 -1.43
CA ASP A 87 13.88 -14.75 -1.08
C ASP A 87 13.69 -15.47 0.27
N GLU A 88 14.65 -16.32 0.63
CA GLU A 88 14.67 -17.06 1.90
C GLU A 88 14.73 -16.16 3.15
N HIS A 89 15.06 -14.89 2.99
CA HIS A 89 15.11 -13.88 4.04
C HIS A 89 13.82 -13.05 4.11
N GLY A 90 12.81 -13.37 3.28
CA GLY A 90 11.54 -12.67 3.24
C GLY A 90 11.58 -11.34 2.49
N ARG A 91 12.67 -10.99 1.80
CA ARG A 91 12.72 -9.79 0.96
C ARG A 91 11.97 -10.01 -0.34
N GLY A 92 11.27 -8.98 -0.77
CA GLY A 92 10.36 -9.00 -1.90
C GLY A 92 10.96 -8.45 -3.19
N SER A 93 10.56 -9.02 -4.31
CA SER A 93 10.60 -8.34 -5.61
C SER A 93 9.25 -8.45 -6.28
N ALA A 94 8.87 -7.44 -7.07
CA ALA A 94 7.62 -7.44 -7.80
C ALA A 94 7.76 -6.80 -9.17
N ASP A 95 6.83 -7.14 -10.05
CA ASP A 95 6.70 -6.64 -11.41
C ASP A 95 5.23 -6.33 -11.65
N VAL A 96 4.93 -5.13 -12.13
CA VAL A 96 3.60 -4.72 -12.61
C VAL A 96 3.79 -4.15 -14.02
N ASP A 97 3.34 -4.90 -15.03
CA ASP A 97 3.51 -4.61 -16.46
C ASP A 97 4.94 -4.16 -16.86
N GLY A 98 5.95 -4.87 -16.37
CA GLY A 98 7.35 -4.61 -16.66
C GLY A 98 7.99 -3.55 -15.75
N GLN A 99 7.22 -2.88 -14.89
CA GLN A 99 7.77 -1.98 -13.88
C GLN A 99 8.20 -2.74 -12.63
N LYS A 100 9.51 -2.99 -12.54
CA LYS A 100 10.11 -3.78 -11.48
C LYS A 100 10.42 -2.97 -10.22
N ALA A 101 10.17 -3.59 -9.08
CA ALA A 101 10.61 -3.19 -7.75
C ALA A 101 11.40 -4.36 -7.15
N LEU A 102 12.71 -4.19 -6.93
CA LEU A 102 13.61 -5.29 -6.56
C LEU A 102 14.12 -5.15 -5.12
N GLN A 103 14.21 -6.28 -4.42
CA GLN A 103 14.86 -6.42 -3.10
C GLN A 103 14.33 -5.50 -1.99
N TYR A 104 13.01 -5.30 -1.93
CA TYR A 104 12.36 -4.56 -0.85
C TYR A 104 12.30 -5.40 0.43
N ALA A 105 12.20 -4.74 1.58
CA ALA A 105 12.18 -5.40 2.89
C ALA A 105 11.03 -6.41 3.06
N THR A 106 9.94 -6.26 2.31
CA THR A 106 8.82 -7.22 2.27
C THR A 106 8.30 -7.40 0.83
N PRO A 107 7.63 -8.52 0.52
CA PRO A 107 6.97 -8.73 -0.78
C PRO A 107 5.81 -7.75 -1.02
N ALA A 108 5.10 -7.40 0.05
CA ALA A 108 4.03 -6.42 0.03
C ALA A 108 4.53 -5.00 -0.34
N LEU A 109 5.67 -4.59 0.23
CA LEU A 109 6.35 -3.34 -0.17
C LEU A 109 6.75 -3.35 -1.65
N ALA A 110 7.34 -4.45 -2.12
CA ALA A 110 7.73 -4.58 -3.52
C ALA A 110 6.52 -4.41 -4.45
N LEU A 111 5.40 -5.07 -4.16
CA LEU A 111 4.16 -4.95 -4.93
C LEU A 111 3.65 -3.51 -4.96
N CYS A 112 3.55 -2.86 -3.80
CA CYS A 112 3.09 -1.47 -3.73
C CYS A 112 4.02 -0.54 -4.51
N ALA A 113 5.35 -0.74 -4.44
CA ALA A 113 6.32 0.07 -5.17
C ALA A 113 6.23 -0.16 -6.69
N ALA A 114 6.09 -1.39 -7.15
CA ALA A 114 5.92 -1.70 -8.58
C ALA A 114 4.66 -1.03 -9.15
N ALA A 115 3.54 -1.07 -8.43
CA ALA A 115 2.30 -0.41 -8.83
C ALA A 115 2.40 1.13 -8.86
N LEU A 116 3.13 1.75 -7.92
CA LEU A 116 3.38 3.20 -8.00
C LEU A 116 4.27 3.54 -9.20
N ARG A 117 5.26 2.68 -9.51
CA ARG A 117 6.16 2.86 -10.66
C ARG A 117 5.43 2.71 -11.99
N SER A 118 4.47 1.78 -12.12
CA SER A 118 3.65 1.66 -13.33
C SER A 118 2.91 2.95 -13.67
N LYS A 119 2.35 3.66 -12.68
CA LYS A 119 1.70 4.96 -12.92
C LYS A 119 2.67 6.13 -13.15
N LEU A 120 3.91 6.04 -12.67
CA LEU A 120 4.91 7.11 -12.84
C LEU A 120 5.67 7.02 -14.16
N TYR A 121 5.86 5.80 -14.68
CA TYR A 121 6.69 5.53 -15.86
C TYR A 121 5.91 4.91 -17.02
N ASP A 122 4.58 4.88 -16.93
CA ASP A 122 3.69 4.58 -18.06
C ASP A 122 4.05 5.52 -19.22
N LYS A 123 4.49 4.93 -20.34
CA LYS A 123 4.83 5.60 -21.59
C LYS A 123 3.91 5.12 -22.69
#